data_AF-A0A528G149-F1
#
_entry.id   AF-A0A528G149-F1
#
_cell.length_a   1.000
_cell.length_b   1.000
_cell.length_c   1.000
_cell.angle_alpha   90.00
_cell.angle_beta   90.00
_cell.angle_gamma   90.00
#
_symmetry.space_group_name_H-M   'P 1'
#
loop_
_entity.id
_entity.type
_entity.pdbx_description
1 polymer ?
#
loop_
_entity_poly.entity_id
_entity_poly.type
_entity_poly.pdbx_seq_one_letter_code
_entity_poly.pdbx_strand_id
1 'polypeptide(L)'
;AFGYDGFRWHARAYCHLTHKFKDFLLPRILDVRNTDEPGGTADKDWSWNNYFDVIIGPHPDLTDSQKKVVAKDYGLDHDTGVLSVRYAMLFYVLK
;
A
#
# COMPACT_ATOMS: atom_id res chain seq x y z
N ALA A 1 -1.93 7.86 -9.91
CA ALA A 1 -0.99 6.74 -9.75
C ALA A 1 -1.76 5.43 -9.57
N PHE A 2 -1.14 4.27 -9.77
CA PHE A 2 -1.79 2.95 -9.58
C PHE A 2 -1.17 2.21 -8.39
N GLY A 3 -2.02 1.62 -7.54
CA GLY A 3 -1.62 0.79 -6.41
C GLY A 3 -2.40 -0.52 -6.36
N TYR A 4 -1.73 -1.61 -6.02
CA TYR A 4 -2.34 -2.92 -5.81
C TYR A 4 -2.23 -3.28 -4.33
N ASP A 5 -3.34 -3.65 -3.69
CA ASP A 5 -3.40 -3.92 -2.24
C ASP A 5 -3.29 -5.42 -1.89
N GLY A 6 -2.96 -6.27 -2.86
CA GLY A 6 -2.97 -7.74 -2.69
C GLY A 6 -4.29 -8.39 -3.14
N PHE A 7 -5.34 -7.61 -3.36
CA PHE A 7 -6.66 -8.10 -3.79
C PHE A 7 -7.27 -7.32 -4.95
N ARG A 8 -7.14 -5.99 -4.96
CA ARG A 8 -7.76 -5.07 -5.93
C ARG A 8 -6.78 -3.99 -6.38
N TRP A 9 -6.99 -3.53 -7.62
CA TRP A 9 -6.31 -2.35 -8.15
C TRP A 9 -7.05 -1.06 -7.78
N HIS A 10 -6.25 -0.06 -7.41
CA HIS A 10 -6.69 1.28 -7.05
C HIS A 10 -6.03 2.31 -7.98
N ALA A 11 -6.80 3.29 -8.43
CA ALA A 11 -6.29 4.53 -8.96
C ALA A 11 -6.22 5.55 -7.83
N ARG A 12 -5.02 6.02 -7.48
CA ARG A 12 -4.84 7.14 -6.57
C ARG A 12 -4.84 8.46 -7.33
N ALA A 13 -5.76 9.35 -6.98
CA ALA A 13 -5.96 10.63 -7.66
C ALA A 13 -6.46 11.72 -6.69
N TYR A 14 -6.32 12.97 -7.11
CA TYR A 14 -6.88 14.11 -6.39
C TYR A 14 -8.41 14.12 -6.52
N CYS A 15 -9.11 14.23 -5.39
CA CYS A 15 -10.56 14.27 -5.33
C CYS A 15 -11.03 15.71 -5.12
N HIS A 16 -11.54 16.36 -6.17
CA HIS A 16 -12.03 17.75 -6.13
C HIS A 16 -13.16 18.00 -5.12
N LEU A 17 -13.97 16.98 -4.81
CA LEU A 17 -15.06 17.11 -3.82
C LEU A 17 -14.56 17.25 -2.37
N THR A 18 -13.35 16.76 -2.09
CA THR A 18 -12.81 16.75 -0.71
C THR A 18 -11.40 17.33 -0.61
N HIS A 19 -10.91 17.91 -1.71
CA HIS A 19 -9.62 18.55 -1.83
C HIS A 19 -8.43 17.75 -1.29
N LYS A 20 -8.42 16.43 -1.52
CA LYS A 20 -7.35 15.51 -1.07
C LYS A 20 -7.14 14.35 -2.02
N PHE A 21 -5.97 13.73 -1.96
CA PHE A 21 -5.68 12.50 -2.67
C PHE A 21 -6.40 11.31 -2.02
N LYS A 22 -7.01 10.47 -2.85
CA LYS A 22 -7.77 9.28 -2.45
C LYS A 22 -7.48 8.13 -3.38
N ASP A 23 -7.74 6.93 -2.88
CA ASP A 23 -7.70 5.71 -3.66
C ASP A 23 -9.12 5.37 -4.15
N PHE A 24 -9.25 5.19 -5.46
CA PHE A 24 -10.48 4.81 -6.13
C PHE A 24 -10.33 3.39 -6.67
N LEU A 25 -11.21 2.48 -6.25
CA LEU A 25 -11.23 1.12 -6.75
C LEU A 25 -11.55 1.10 -8.25
N LEU A 26 -10.61 0.62 -9.08
CA LEU A 26 -10.79 0.55 -10.52
C LEU A 26 -12.07 -0.21 -10.94
N PRO A 27 -12.40 -1.38 -10.33
CA PRO A 27 -13.60 -2.13 -10.72
C PRO A 27 -14.92 -1.42 -10.41
N ARG A 28 -14.90 -0.31 -9.65
CA ARG A 28 -16.09 0.46 -9.29
C ARG A 28 -16.29 1.71 -10.16
N ILE A 29 -15.37 1.99 -11.07
CA ILE A 29 -15.48 3.09 -12.03
C ILE A 29 -16.29 2.56 -13.22
N LEU A 30 -17.56 2.94 -13.28
CA LEU A 30 -18.48 2.47 -14.32
C LEU A 30 -18.47 3.39 -15.56
N ASP A 31 -18.17 4.67 -15.36
CA ASP A 31 -18.12 5.66 -16.42
C ASP A 31 -17.25 6.86 -15.98
N VAL A 32 -16.87 7.70 -16.94
CA VAL A 32 -16.14 8.95 -16.74
C VAL A 32 -16.95 10.12 -17.31
N ARG A 33 -16.77 11.30 -16.73
CA ARG A 33 -17.38 12.54 -17.24
C ARG A 33 -16.37 13.34 -18.04
N ASN A 34 -16.80 14.52 -18.50
CA ASN A 34 -15.92 15.50 -19.12
C ASN A 34 -14.73 15.84 -18.23
N THR A 35 -13.62 16.18 -18.87
CA THR A 35 -12.43 16.71 -18.21
C THR A 35 -12.68 18.11 -17.66
N ASP A 36 -11.97 18.44 -16.59
CA ASP A 36 -11.99 19.77 -15.96
C ASP A 36 -10.55 20.15 -15.60
N GLU A 37 -10.36 21.35 -15.06
CA GLU A 37 -9.06 21.82 -14.56
C GLU A 37 -8.45 20.82 -13.57
N PRO A 38 -7.15 20.50 -13.72
CA PRO A 38 -6.50 19.54 -12.85
C PRO A 38 -6.49 20.04 -11.41
N GLY A 39 -6.63 19.11 -10.47
CA GLY A 39 -6.52 19.39 -9.05
C GLY A 39 -5.06 19.44 -8.58
N GLY A 40 -4.81 18.93 -7.36
CA GLY A 40 -3.46 18.79 -6.84
C GLY A 40 -2.57 17.93 -7.74
N THR A 41 -1.37 18.42 -8.03
CA THR A 41 -0.34 17.69 -8.79
C THR A 41 0.24 16.55 -7.99
N ALA A 42 0.67 15.47 -8.66
CA ALA A 42 1.06 14.21 -8.00
C ALA A 42 2.24 14.36 -7.01
N ASP A 43 3.12 15.34 -7.20
CA ASP A 43 4.21 15.69 -6.28
C ASP A 43 3.70 16.16 -4.90
N LYS A 44 2.49 16.73 -4.85
CA LYS A 44 1.85 17.19 -3.60
C LYS A 44 1.23 16.07 -2.77
N ASP A 45 1.19 14.85 -3.29
CA ASP A 45 0.67 13.70 -2.58
C ASP A 45 1.72 13.09 -1.66
N TRP A 46 1.91 13.70 -0.50
CA TRP A 46 2.94 13.28 0.46
C TRP A 46 2.80 11.79 0.83
N SER A 47 1.59 11.30 1.10
CA SER A 47 1.37 9.90 1.47
C SER A 47 1.71 8.93 0.33
N TRP A 48 1.56 9.34 -0.93
CA TRP A 48 2.01 8.52 -2.04
C TRP A 48 3.52 8.55 -2.20
N ASN A 49 4.14 9.74 -2.11
CA ASN A 49 5.56 9.93 -2.42
C ASN A 49 6.50 9.49 -1.30
N ASN A 50 5.99 9.22 -0.10
CA ASN A 50 6.78 8.78 1.05
C ASN A 50 6.49 7.32 1.40
N TYR A 51 7.47 6.70 2.06
CA TYR A 51 7.47 5.29 2.43
C TYR A 51 7.59 5.10 3.93
N PHE A 52 7.04 4.00 4.41
CA PHE A 52 7.11 3.50 5.77
C PHE A 52 7.63 2.06 5.72
N ASP A 53 8.62 1.75 6.55
CA ASP A 53 9.19 0.42 6.61
C ASP A 53 8.47 -0.41 7.67
N VAL A 54 7.75 -1.44 7.22
CA VAL A 54 7.10 -2.41 8.10
C VAL A 54 8.06 -3.57 8.34
N ILE A 55 8.43 -3.76 9.60
CA ILE A 55 9.22 -4.92 10.01
C ILE A 55 8.27 -6.09 10.20
N ILE A 56 8.50 -7.15 9.43
CA ILE A 56 7.74 -8.39 9.49
C ILE A 56 8.64 -9.52 9.99
N GLY A 57 8.05 -10.51 10.63
CA GLY A 57 8.76 -11.69 11.13
C GLY A 57 7.82 -12.88 11.29
N PRO A 58 8.36 -14.07 11.57
CA PRO A 58 7.54 -15.24 11.88
C PRO A 58 6.61 -14.95 13.07
N HIS A 59 5.42 -15.56 13.06
CA HIS A 59 4.45 -15.38 14.12
C HIS A 59 5.05 -15.77 15.49
N PRO A 60 4.88 -14.95 16.55
CA PRO A 60 5.56 -15.15 17.83
C PRO A 60 5.22 -16.48 18.51
N ASP A 61 3.99 -16.99 18.32
CA ASP A 61 3.51 -18.25 18.91
C ASP A 61 4.02 -19.52 18.20
N LEU A 62 4.80 -19.38 17.12
CA LEU A 62 5.44 -20.54 16.48
C LEU A 62 6.60 -21.06 17.34
N THR A 63 6.80 -22.38 17.29
CA THR A 63 8.00 -23.02 17.85
C THR A 63 9.25 -22.56 17.09
N ASP A 64 10.42 -22.67 17.71
CA ASP A 64 11.68 -22.22 17.09
C ASP A 64 11.98 -22.95 15.77
N SER A 65 11.60 -24.23 15.65
CA SER A 65 11.75 -24.96 14.40
C SER A 65 10.84 -24.43 13.30
N GLN A 66 9.58 -24.10 13.62
CA GLN A 66 8.64 -23.49 12.68
C GLN A 66 9.08 -22.08 12.27
N LYS A 67 9.57 -21.26 13.22
CA LYS A 67 10.10 -19.92 12.92
C LYS A 67 11.24 -19.98 11.92
N LYS A 68 12.18 -20.91 12.09
CA LYS A 68 13.30 -21.14 11.15
C LYS A 68 12.85 -21.54 9.75
N VAL A 69 11.80 -22.38 9.65
CA VAL A 69 11.23 -22.75 8.34
C VAL A 69 10.61 -21.53 7.67
N VAL A 70 9.77 -20.76 8.38
CA VAL A 70 9.16 -19.54 7.85
C VAL A 70 10.21 -18.51 7.43
N ALA A 71 11.21 -18.25 8.28
CA ALA A 71 12.29 -17.33 7.96
C ALA A 71 13.03 -17.75 6.68
N LYS A 72 13.29 -19.06 6.51
CA LYS A 72 13.91 -19.59 5.30
C LYS A 72 13.03 -19.45 4.07
N ASP A 73 11.73 -19.77 4.16
CA ASP A 73 10.80 -19.73 3.03
C ASP A 73 10.59 -18.31 2.49
N TYR A 74 10.61 -17.32 3.38
CA TYR A 74 10.43 -15.91 3.04
C TYR A 74 11.73 -15.11 2.93
N GLY A 75 12.89 -15.77 3.04
CA GLY A 75 14.21 -15.13 2.93
C GLY A 75 14.45 -14.03 3.97
N LEU A 76 13.92 -14.21 5.19
CA LEU A 76 14.11 -13.27 6.28
C LEU A 76 15.55 -13.35 6.80
N ASP A 77 16.20 -12.21 6.92
CA ASP A 77 17.55 -12.11 7.49
C ASP A 77 17.42 -11.79 8.99
N HIS A 78 18.16 -12.50 9.84
CA HIS A 78 18.06 -12.35 11.30
C HIS A 78 16.60 -12.44 11.84
N ASP A 79 15.81 -13.39 11.33
CA ASP A 79 14.40 -13.64 11.68
C ASP A 79 13.41 -12.50 11.37
N THR A 80 13.84 -11.47 10.63
CA THR A 80 12.96 -10.36 10.22
C THR A 80 13.14 -9.98 8.75
N GLY A 81 12.14 -9.32 8.20
CA GLY A 81 12.16 -8.74 6.86
C GLY A 81 11.61 -7.33 6.89
N VAL A 82 12.00 -6.52 5.92
CA VAL A 82 11.50 -5.16 5.77
C VAL A 82 10.64 -5.07 4.52
N LEU A 83 9.37 -4.70 4.73
CA LEU A 83 8.45 -4.36 3.66
C LEU A 83 8.33 -2.84 3.60
N SER A 84 8.96 -2.22 2.61
CA SER A 84 8.84 -0.77 2.39
C SER A 84 7.55 -0.46 1.65
N VAL A 85 6.62 0.23 2.31
CA VAL A 85 5.27 0.50 1.79
C VAL A 85 5.04 1.99 1.68
N ARG A 86 4.36 2.43 0.62
CA ARG A 86 3.92 3.84 0.56
C ARG A 86 2.97 4.13 1.72
N TYR A 87 3.08 5.30 2.34
CA TYR A 87 2.17 5.69 3.44
C TYR A 87 0.69 5.60 3.04
N ALA A 88 0.37 5.96 1.79
CA ALA A 88 -0.97 5.84 1.22
C ALA A 88 -1.51 4.41 1.26
N MET A 89 -0.63 3.40 1.21
CA MET A 89 -0.99 1.98 1.16
C MET A 89 -0.87 1.27 2.51
N LEU A 90 -0.32 1.91 3.53
CA LEU A 90 -0.01 1.28 4.83
C LEU A 90 -1.24 0.64 5.47
N PHE A 91 -2.41 1.28 5.37
CA PHE A 91 -3.62 0.73 5.99
C PHE A 91 -4.09 -0.58 5.36
N TYR A 92 -3.77 -0.84 4.09
CA TYR A 92 -4.10 -2.12 3.44
C TYR A 92 -3.16 -3.23 3.89
N VAL A 93 -1.90 -2.88 4.19
CA VAL A 93 -0.86 -3.82 4.60
C VAL A 93 -1.03 -4.25 6.05
N LEU A 94 -1.52 -3.36 6.92
CA LEU A 94 -1.73 -3.64 8.35
C LEU A 94 -3.06 -4.34 8.66
N LYS A 95 -3.78 -4.80 7.63
CA LYS A 95 -5.08 -5.47 7.79
C LYS A 95 -4.99 -6.98 7.66
#